data_AF-A0A6I7NQK2-F1
#
_entry.id   AF-A0A6I7NQK2-F1
#
_cell.length_a   1.000
_cell.length_b   1.000
_cell.length_c   1.000
_cell.angle_alpha   90.00
_cell.angle_beta   90.00
_cell.angle_gamma   90.00
#
_symmetry.space_group_name_H-M   'P 1'
#
loop_
_entity.id
_entity.type
_entity.pdbx_description
1 polymer ?
#
loop_
_entity_poly.entity_id
_entity_poly.type
_entity_poly.pdbx_seq_one_letter_code
_entity_poly.pdbx_strand_id
1 'polypeptide(L)' 'MFYLYILYSKSRDRFYTGQCNDVGDRYLRHNLRKNKSTKSGR' A
#
# COMPACT_ATOMS: atom_id res chain seq x y z
N MET A 1 14.89 9.67 -4.28
CA MET A 1 15.19 8.92 -3.05
C MET A 1 14.17 7.80 -2.95
N PHE A 2 14.60 6.54 -2.84
CA PHE A 2 13.69 5.41 -2.69
C PHE A 2 13.57 5.04 -1.21
N TYR A 3 12.34 4.85 -0.74
CA TYR A 3 12.02 4.47 0.63
C TYR A 3 11.39 3.08 0.65
N LEU A 4 11.83 2.26 1.60
CA LEU A 4 11.18 0.99 1.91
C LEU A 4 10.09 1.22 2.97
N TYR A 5 8.91 0.65 2.80
CA TYR A 5 7.79 0.80 3.73
C TYR A 5 7.14 -0.54 4.08
N ILE A 6 6.54 -0.60 5.28
CA ILE A 6 5.66 -1.67 5.74
C ILE A 6 4.34 -1.02 6.20
N LEU A 7 3.22 -1.47 5.65
CA LEU A 7 1.88 -1.00 6.01
C LEU A 7 1.06 -2.17 6.54
N TYR A 8 0.58 -2.07 7.78
CA TYR A 8 -0.31 -3.06 8.37
C TYR A 8 -1.77 -2.72 8.08
N SER A 9 -2.53 -3.69 7.58
CA SER A 9 -3.96 -3.56 7.30
C SER A 9 -4.77 -4.29 8.36
N LYS A 10 -5.35 -3.54 9.30
CA LYS A 10 -6.22 -4.08 10.38
C LYS A 10 -7.40 -4.89 9.84
N SER A 11 -7.98 -4.49 8.71
CA SER A 11 -9.16 -5.15 8.14
C SER A 11 -8.87 -6.47 7.44
N ARG A 12 -7.62 -6.70 7.03
CA ARG A 12 -7.19 -7.93 6.33
C ARG A 12 -6.17 -8.73 7.13
N ASP A 13 -5.85 -8.26 8.34
CA ASP A 13 -4.77 -8.74 9.21
C ASP A 13 -3.50 -9.11 8.43
N ARG A 14 -3.05 -8.20 7.55
CA ARG A 14 -1.94 -8.45 6.62
C ARG A 14 -1.00 -7.27 6.52
N PHE A 15 0.28 -7.59 6.34
CA PHE A 15 1.34 -6.62 6.10
C PHE A 15 1.58 -6.46 4.60
N TYR A 16 1.71 -5.22 4.16
CA TYR A 16 2.05 -4.83 2.80
C TYR A 16 3.44 -4.20 2.82
N THR A 17 4.39 -4.81 2.13
CA THR A 17 5.73 -4.29 1.98
C THR A 17 5.93 -3.74 0.57
N GLY A 18 6.87 -2.81 0.42
CA GLY A 18 7.28 -2.35 -0.89
C GLY A 18 8.21 -1.16 -0.82
N GLN A 19 8.54 -0.63 -1.99
CA GLN A 19 9.38 0.55 -2.14
C GLN A 19 8.66 1.65 -2.91
N CYS A 20 8.91 2.90 -2.57
CA CYS A 20 8.36 4.05 -3.28
C CYS A 20 9.31 5.25 -3.22
N ASN A 21 9.20 6.15 -4.20
CA ASN A 21 9.93 7.41 -4.19
C ASN A 21 9.24 8.50 -3.35
N ASP A 22 7.94 8.34 -3.11
CA ASP A 22 7.10 9.28 -2.38
C ASP A 22 6.14 8.48 -1.48
N VAL A 23 6.31 8.63 -0.17
CA VAL A 23 5.54 7.91 0.84
C VAL A 23 4.11 8.48 0.97
N GLY A 24 3.93 9.80 0.80
CA GLY A 24 2.64 10.46 0.95
C GLY A 24 1.67 10.05 -0.15
N ASP A 25 2.12 10.12 -1.41
CA ASP A 25 1.33 9.65 -2.54
C ASP A 25 1.10 8.12 -2.47
N ARG A 26 2.08 7.35 -1.98
CA ARG A 26 1.90 5.90 -1.78
C ARG A 26 0.80 5.58 -0.76
N TYR A 27 0.75 6.30 0.36
CA TYR A 27 -0.27 6.14 1.40
C TYR A 27 -1.67 6.44 0.85
N LEU A 28 -1.82 7.57 0.14
CA LEU A 28 -3.09 7.95 -0.51
C LEU A 28 -3.53 6.88 -1.53
N ARG A 29 -2.64 6.45 -2.42
CA ARG A 29 -2.94 5.41 -3.43
C ARG A 29 -3.30 4.07 -2.80
N HIS A 30 -2.68 3.70 -1.69
CA HIS A 30 -2.98 2.47 -0.95
C HIS A 30 -4.39 2.51 -0.34
N ASN A 31 -4.73 3.60 0.34
CA ASN A 31 -6.04 3.76 0.98
C ASN A 31 -7.18 3.91 -0.04
N LEU A 32 -6.92 4.56 -1.17
CA LEU A 32 -7.89 4.71 -2.26
C LEU A 32 -8.12 3.41 -3.06
N ARG A 33 -7.46 2.29 -2.73
CA ARG A 33 -7.53 1.00 -3.47
C ARG A 33 -7.33 1.17 -4.98
N LYS A 34 -6.55 2.19 -5.40
CA LYS A 34 -6.33 2.49 -6.83
C LYS A 34 -5.43 1.45 -7.51
N ASN A 35 -4.70 0.65 -6.73
CA ASN A 35 -3.81 -0.36 -7.29
C ASN A 35 -4.56 -1.68 -7.54
N LYS A 36 -4.45 -2.23 -8.77
CA LYS A 36 -5.12 -3.48 -9.17
C LYS A 36 -4.78 -4.65 -8.23
N SER A 37 -3.56 -4.69 -7.69
CA SER A 37 -3.11 -5.68 -6.70
C SER A 37 -3.74 -5.53 -5.30
N THR A 38 -4.38 -4.40 -5.00
CA THR A 38 -5.12 -4.15 -3.74
C THR A 38 -6.64 -4.24 -3.92
N LYS A 39 -7.12 -4.34 -5.17
CA LYS A 39 -8.50 -4.77 -5.44
C LYS A 39 -8.54 -6.27 -5.16
N SER A 40 -8.91 -6.62 -3.93
CA SER A 40 -9.33 -7.97 -3.56
C SER A 40 -10.14 -8.53 -4.73
N GLY A 41 -9.68 -9.64 -5.28
CA GLY A 41 -10.37 -10.38 -6.33
C GLY A 41 -11.82 -10.65 -5.92
N ARG A 42 -12.66 -10.77 -6.94
CA ARG A 42 -14.04 -11.21 -6.83
C ARG A 42 -14.12 -12.58 -6.15
#